data_AF-A0A1H3RIL0-F1
#
_entry.id   AF-A0A1H3RIL0-F1
#
_cell.length_a   1.000
_cell.length_b   1.000
_cell.length_c   1.000
_cell.angle_alpha   90.00
_cell.angle_beta   90.00
_cell.angle_gamma   90.00
#
_symmetry.space_group_name_H-M   'P 1'
#
loop_
_entity.id
_entity.type
_entity.pdbx_description
1 polymer ?
#
loop_
_entity_poly.entity_id
_entity_poly.type
_entity_poly.pdbx_seq_one_letter_code
_entity_poly.pdbx_strand_id
1 'polypeptide(L)' 'MTVVYTSTTDLEQALRRAATAHGEHEKELGHYDEAWPVWYAEYMAREQAQP' A
#
# COMPACT_ATOMS: atom_id res chain seq x y z
N MET A 1 -4.79 3.66 -14.95
CA MET A 1 -3.94 4.50 -14.09
C MET A 1 -2.59 3.81 -13.97
N THR A 2 -1.49 4.54 -14.14
CA THR A 2 -0.14 3.96 -14.08
C THR A 2 0.54 4.48 -12.81
N VAL A 3 1.15 3.56 -12.05
CA VAL A 3 1.92 3.85 -10.84
C VAL A 3 3.38 3.62 -11.18
N VAL A 4 4.25 4.60 -10.94
CA VAL A 4 5.67 4.54 -11.31
C VAL A 4 6.54 5.07 -10.18
N TYR A 5 7.48 4.27 -9.71
CA TYR A 5 8.49 4.71 -8.75
C TYR A 5 9.81 4.98 -9.45
N THR A 6 10.47 6.08 -9.10
CA THR A 6 11.72 6.54 -9.74
C THR A 6 12.95 5.73 -9.32
N SER A 7 12.86 4.99 -8.21
CA SER A 7 13.93 4.13 -7.73
C SER A 7 13.37 2.93 -6.96
N THR A 8 14.22 1.92 -6.75
CA THR A 8 13.90 0.79 -5.88
C THR A 8 13.73 1.21 -4.43
N THR A 9 14.45 2.25 -3.99
CA THR A 9 14.30 2.84 -2.66
C THR A 9 12.91 3.45 -2.49
N ASP A 10 12.43 4.23 -3.47
CA ASP A 10 11.10 4.84 -3.38
C ASP A 10 10.00 3.78 -3.34
N LEU A 11 10.14 2.72 -4.16
CA LEU A 11 9.23 1.58 -4.16
C LEU A 11 9.24 0.85 -2.80
N GLU A 12 10.43 0.58 -2.25
CA GLU A 12 10.58 -0.10 -0.98
C GLU A 12 9.97 0.69 0.18
N GLN A 13 10.16 2.01 0.20
CA GLN A 13 9.53 2.87 1.20
C GLN A 13 8.00 2.92 1.04
N ALA A 14 7.48 2.93 -0.18
CA ALA A 14 6.03 2.85 -0.42
C ALA A 14 5.44 1.52 0.06
N LEU A 15 6.13 0.40 -0.17
CA LEU A 15 5.71 -0.92 0.33
C LEU A 15 5.68 -0.97 1.86
N ARG A 16 6.65 -0.34 2.55
CA ARG A 16 6.64 -0.26 4.03
C ARG A 16 5.48 0.55 4.57
N ARG A 17 5.17 1.67 3.95
CA ARG A 17 4.02 2.51 4.34
C ARG A 17 2.70 1.76 4.10
N ALA A 18 2.57 1.12 2.94
CA ALA A 18 1.44 0.25 2.64
C ALA A 18 1.30 -0.86 3.69
N ALA A 19 2.38 -1.56 4.06
CA ALA A 19 2.37 -2.61 5.07
C ALA A 19 1.95 -2.10 6.46
N THR A 20 2.44 -0.92 6.84
CA THR A 20 2.03 -0.29 8.11
C THR A 20 0.54 0.02 8.11
N ALA A 21 0.03 0.61 7.02
CA ALA A 21 -1.36 0.99 6.91
C ALA A 21 -2.31 -0.23 6.80
N HIS A 22 -1.88 -1.29 6.09
CA HIS A 22 -2.64 -2.55 5.98
C HIS A 22 -2.71 -3.27 7.32
N GLY A 23 -1.63 -3.24 8.13
CA GLY A 23 -1.66 -3.79 9.48
C GLY A 23 -2.68 -3.10 10.40
N GLU A 24 -2.97 -1.82 10.21
CA GLU A 24 -4.09 -1.16 10.90
C GLU A 24 -5.45 -1.56 10.29
N HIS A 25 -5.54 -1.69 8.97
CA HIS A 25 -6.75 -2.15 8.29
C HIS A 25 -7.18 -3.57 8.73
N GLU A 26 -6.22 -4.49 8.88
CA GLU A 26 -6.50 -5.85 9.37
C GLU A 26 -7.01 -5.86 10.82
N LYS A 27 -6.54 -4.93 11.66
CA LYS A 27 -7.08 -4.78 13.02
C LYS A 27 -8.54 -4.31 12.99
N GLU A 28 -8.90 -3.43 12.07
CA GLU A 28 -10.28 -2.98 11.86
C GLU A 28 -11.17 -4.09 11.30
N LEU A 29 -10.64 -4.90 10.36
CA LEU A 29 -11.30 -6.09 9.81
C LEU A 29 -11.47 -7.22 10.84
N GLY A 30 -10.57 -7.31 11.82
CA GLY A 30 -10.53 -8.37 12.83
C GLY A 30 -10.09 -9.74 12.29
N HIS A 31 -9.57 -9.81 11.07
CA HIS A 31 -9.04 -11.02 10.44
C HIS A 31 -8.00 -10.66 9.37
N TYR A 32 -7.26 -11.68 8.94
CA TYR A 32 -6.30 -11.55 7.85
C TYR A 32 -7.01 -11.23 6.54
N ASP A 33 -6.53 -10.22 5.83
CA ASP A 33 -7.10 -9.82 4.55
C ASP A 33 -6.47 -10.63 3.40
N GLU A 34 -7.22 -11.58 2.87
CA GLU A 34 -6.80 -12.38 1.71
C GLU A 34 -6.63 -11.54 0.43
N ALA A 35 -7.26 -10.35 0.37
CA ALA A 35 -7.18 -9.43 -0.75
C ALA A 35 -6.05 -8.39 -0.59
N TRP A 36 -5.08 -8.63 0.31
CA TRP A 36 -3.96 -7.73 0.57
C TRP A 36 -3.21 -7.22 -0.68
N PRO A 37 -3.02 -7.99 -1.79
CA PRO A 37 -2.30 -7.46 -2.95
C PRO A 37 -3.10 -6.37 -3.66
N VAL A 38 -4.43 -6.51 -3.71
CA VAL A 38 -5.33 -5.52 -4.29
C VAL A 38 -5.32 -4.27 -3.42
N TRP A 39 -5.41 -4.45 -2.11
CA TRP A 39 -5.36 -3.35 -1.15
C TRP A 39 -4.07 -2.54 -1.27
N TYR A 40 -2.91 -3.21 -1.33
CA TYR A 40 -1.63 -2.52 -1.54
C TYR A 40 -1.58 -1.75 -2.86
N ALA A 41 -2.02 -2.36 -3.95
CA ALA A 41 -2.01 -1.69 -5.25
C ALA A 41 -2.86 -0.40 -5.22
N GLU A 42 -4.05 -0.45 -4.63
CA GLU A 42 -4.90 0.72 -4.49
C GLU A 42 -4.33 1.77 -3.54
N TYR A 43 -3.82 1.35 -2.38
CA TYR A 43 -3.20 2.24 -1.40
C TYR A 43 -2.00 2.97 -2.01
N MET A 44 -1.07 2.24 -2.61
CA MET A 44 0.14 2.79 -3.23
C MET A 44 -0.20 3.75 -4.39
N ALA A 45 -1.22 3.43 -5.19
CA ALA A 45 -1.68 4.31 -6.27
C ALA A 45 -2.33 5.60 -5.74
N ARG A 46 -3.11 5.52 -4.66
CA ARG A 46 -3.72 6.68 -3.99
C ARG A 46 -2.68 7.53 -3.26
N GLU A 47 -1.70 6.90 -2.63
CA GLU A 47 -0.59 7.57 -1.95
C GLU A 47 0.25 8.37 -2.94
N GLN A 48 0.62 7.78 -4.09
CA GLN A 48 1.38 8.48 -5.11
C GLN A 48 0.63 9.67 -5.74
N ALA A 49 -0.70 9.62 -5.78
CA ALA A 49 -1.55 10.67 -6.34
C ALA A 49 -1.79 11.84 -5.37
N GLN A 50 -1.34 11.75 -4.12
CA GLN A 50 -1.45 12.83 -3.14
C GLN A 50 -0.35 13.89 -3.38
N PRO A 51 -0.68 15.19 -3.23
CA PRO A 51 0.25 16.29 -3.43
C PRO A 51 1.31 16.41 -2.33
#